data_AF-A0A958MBG2-F1
#
_entry.id   AF-A0A958MBG2-F1
#
_cell.length_a   1.000
_cell.length_b   1.000
_cell.length_c   1.000
_cell.angle_alpha   90.00
_cell.angle_beta   90.00
_cell.angle_gamma   90.00
#
_symmetry.space_group_name_H-M   'P 1'
#
loop_
_entity.id
_entity.type
_entity.pdbx_description
1 polymer ?
#
loop_
_entity_poly.entity_id
_entity_poly.type
_entity_poly.pdbx_seq_one_letter_code
_entity_poly.pdbx_strand_id
1 'polypeptide(L)'
;SAAAGLFVYPNKGPVAANYGLEDCRFIKPLYHNDTIYVRLTCKEKVDTDTRGRQLPSGIVKWYVEVFDEHDELSAIATVLTLVQKKSPFKELSRAYIASALAKLREDTRPEWGMMTPQHMLEHLEWTLKMATGEIAVKEIVTPEAHLEKMQESLYNYNPIPRAYQHPLLKKGKLEDPVHGSLDEAKQALLDAYAGFLLFFEENPKAVTRHAIFGAMDKSLWKLLHRKHFNHHFEQFGIL
;
A
#
# COMPACT_ATOMS: atom_id res chain seq x y z
N SER A 1 13.31 7.07 -27.52
CA SER A 1 11.89 7.37 -27.81
C SER A 1 11.51 8.64 -27.10
N ALA A 2 11.33 9.76 -27.81
CA ALA A 2 10.93 11.05 -27.23
C ALA A 2 9.39 11.18 -27.10
N ALA A 3 8.63 10.51 -27.98
CA ALA A 3 7.16 10.50 -27.94
C ALA A 3 6.57 9.59 -26.85
N ALA A 4 7.40 8.77 -26.20
CA ALA A 4 7.10 8.11 -24.93
C ALA A 4 7.56 8.95 -23.71
N GLY A 5 7.92 10.22 -23.89
CA GLY A 5 8.37 11.11 -22.83
C GLY A 5 7.33 11.32 -21.72
N LEU A 6 7.82 11.53 -20.49
CA LEU A 6 7.20 11.28 -19.16
C LEU A 6 7.14 9.79 -18.74
N PHE A 7 7.29 8.85 -19.68
CA PHE A 7 7.27 7.39 -19.42
C PHE A 7 8.64 6.70 -19.53
N VAL A 8 9.74 7.48 -19.65
CA VAL A 8 11.13 6.99 -19.75
C VAL A 8 12.02 7.54 -18.62
N TYR A 9 11.49 8.39 -17.73
CA TYR A 9 12.22 8.87 -16.56
C TYR A 9 12.07 7.84 -15.40
N PRO A 10 13.15 7.31 -14.84
CA PRO A 10 13.15 6.05 -14.06
C PRO A 10 12.60 6.14 -12.63
N ASN A 11 12.07 7.29 -12.22
CA ASN A 11 11.47 7.40 -10.89
C ASN A 11 10.18 6.59 -10.84
N LYS A 12 10.01 5.76 -9.80
CA LYS A 12 8.76 5.02 -9.58
C LYS A 12 7.58 5.99 -9.52
N GLY A 13 6.83 6.06 -10.61
CA GLY A 13 5.58 6.80 -10.72
C GLY A 13 4.37 5.87 -10.60
N PRO A 14 3.14 6.40 -10.63
CA PRO A 14 1.92 5.60 -10.58
C PRO A 14 1.69 4.76 -11.84
N VAL A 15 2.43 5.01 -12.92
CA VAL A 15 2.38 4.21 -14.15
C VAL A 15 3.12 2.89 -13.91
N ALA A 16 2.38 1.80 -13.91
CA ALA A 16 2.91 0.45 -13.74
C ALA A 16 3.51 -0.10 -15.03
N ALA A 17 2.85 0.15 -16.17
CA ALA A 17 3.31 -0.29 -17.48
C ALA A 17 2.70 0.54 -18.61
N ASN A 18 3.43 0.64 -19.74
CA ASN A 18 2.84 0.99 -21.02
C ASN A 18 2.22 -0.28 -21.60
N TYR A 19 0.93 -0.24 -21.91
CA TYR A 19 0.17 -1.42 -22.30
C TYR A 19 -0.19 -1.44 -23.80
N GLY A 20 -0.10 -0.30 -24.51
CA GLY A 20 -0.35 -0.28 -25.95
C GLY A 20 -0.27 1.10 -26.59
N LEU A 21 -0.32 1.10 -27.94
CA LEU A 21 -0.42 2.28 -28.80
C LEU A 21 -1.54 2.03 -29.81
N GLU A 22 -2.50 2.95 -29.88
CA GLU A 22 -3.65 2.90 -30.78
C GLU A 22 -3.72 4.19 -31.61
N ASP A 23 -4.48 4.16 -32.71
CA ASP A 23 -4.78 5.33 -33.55
C ASP A 23 -3.56 6.16 -33.97
N CYS A 24 -2.40 5.51 -34.14
CA CYS A 24 -1.17 6.18 -34.54
C CYS A 24 -1.25 6.61 -36.00
N ARG A 25 -1.18 7.90 -36.25
CA ARG A 25 -1.26 8.48 -37.60
C ARG A 25 -0.26 9.62 -37.75
N PHE A 26 0.55 9.53 -38.79
CA PHE A 26 1.34 10.66 -39.28
C PHE A 26 0.45 11.52 -40.17
N ILE A 27 0.44 12.82 -39.90
CA ILE A 27 -0.25 13.83 -40.70
C ILE A 27 0.71 14.39 -41.75
N LYS A 28 1.99 14.53 -41.39
CA LYS A 28 3.09 14.88 -42.28
C LYS A 28 4.36 14.10 -41.92
N PRO A 29 5.32 13.94 -42.85
CA PRO A 29 6.58 13.29 -42.55
C PRO A 29 7.38 14.09 -41.52
N LEU A 30 8.10 13.37 -40.66
CA LEU A 30 9.19 13.89 -39.84
C LEU A 30 10.48 13.31 -40.39
N TYR A 31 11.51 14.14 -40.50
CA TYR A 31 12.81 13.78 -41.03
C TYR A 31 13.85 13.64 -39.92
N HIS A 32 14.99 13.09 -40.29
CA HIS A 32 16.13 13.00 -39.39
C HIS A 32 16.62 14.41 -39.01
N ASN A 33 16.85 14.62 -37.71
CA ASN A 33 17.24 15.89 -37.08
C ASN A 33 16.13 16.94 -36.92
N ASP A 34 14.88 16.64 -37.27
CA ASP A 34 13.74 17.48 -36.91
C ASP A 34 13.61 17.56 -35.38
N THR A 35 13.25 18.73 -34.88
CA THR A 35 13.03 18.92 -33.44
C THR A 35 11.54 18.81 -33.16
N ILE A 36 11.17 17.83 -32.35
CA ILE A 36 9.77 17.63 -31.97
C ILE A 36 9.53 17.94 -30.51
N TYR A 37 8.31 18.35 -30.18
CA TYR A 37 7.78 18.25 -28.84
C TYR A 37 6.45 17.51 -28.83
N VAL A 38 6.10 16.97 -27.67
CA VAL A 38 4.91 16.14 -27.52
C VAL A 38 4.00 16.73 -26.46
N ARG A 39 2.72 16.86 -26.80
CA ARG A 39 1.65 17.20 -25.86
C ARG A 39 0.87 15.93 -25.54
N LEU A 40 0.72 15.66 -24.25
CA LEU A 40 -0.06 14.53 -23.74
C LEU A 40 -1.31 15.07 -23.06
N THR A 41 -2.48 14.62 -23.51
CA THR A 41 -3.78 14.93 -22.90
C THR A 41 -4.42 13.66 -22.39
N CYS A 42 -4.86 13.64 -21.13
CA CYS A 42 -5.64 12.51 -20.61
C CYS A 42 -7.00 12.46 -21.34
N LYS A 43 -7.17 11.51 -22.25
CA LYS A 43 -8.37 11.33 -23.06
C LYS A 43 -9.46 10.59 -22.32
N GLU A 44 -9.08 9.51 -21.62
CA GLU A 44 -10.03 8.62 -20.94
C GLU A 44 -9.36 7.92 -19.75
N LYS A 45 -10.14 7.65 -18.70
CA LYS A 45 -9.75 6.78 -17.59
C LYS A 45 -10.76 5.63 -17.50
N VAL A 46 -10.28 4.41 -17.67
CA VAL A 46 -11.09 3.19 -17.62
C VAL A 46 -10.76 2.47 -16.34
N ASP A 47 -11.79 2.20 -15.54
CA ASP A 47 -11.62 1.36 -14.36
C ASP A 47 -11.49 -0.11 -14.76
N THR A 48 -10.59 -0.84 -14.10
CA THR A 48 -10.37 -2.27 -14.32
C THR A 48 -10.42 -3.00 -12.99
N ASP A 49 -11.16 -4.11 -12.95
CA ASP A 49 -11.13 -5.01 -11.81
C ASP A 49 -9.79 -5.75 -11.77
N THR A 50 -8.93 -5.37 -10.84
CA THR A 50 -7.73 -6.13 -10.51
C THR A 50 -8.09 -7.27 -9.57
N ARG A 51 -7.68 -8.50 -9.94
CA ARG A 51 -7.80 -9.70 -9.11
C ARG A 51 -6.41 -10.25 -8.76
N GLY A 52 -6.34 -11.06 -7.73
CA GLY A 52 -5.10 -11.70 -7.32
C GLY A 52 -4.14 -10.76 -6.59
N ARG A 53 -2.85 -11.08 -6.70
CA ARG A 53 -1.74 -10.35 -6.04
C ARG A 53 -1.30 -9.12 -6.84
N GLN A 54 -2.25 -8.27 -7.20
CA GLN A 54 -2.01 -7.04 -7.95
C GLN A 54 -2.72 -5.88 -7.26
N LEU A 55 -2.01 -4.76 -7.09
CA LEU A 55 -2.59 -3.56 -6.51
C LEU A 55 -3.61 -2.96 -7.48
N PRO A 56 -4.73 -2.39 -6.97
CA PRO A 56 -5.75 -1.78 -7.80
C PRO A 56 -5.18 -0.81 -8.83
N SER A 57 -5.52 -1.04 -10.09
CA SER A 57 -5.08 -0.25 -11.24
C SER A 57 -6.24 0.02 -12.18
N GLY A 58 -6.06 0.99 -13.06
CA GLY A 58 -6.96 1.29 -14.18
C GLY A 58 -6.14 1.65 -15.42
N ILE A 59 -6.80 1.74 -16.57
CA ILE A 59 -6.16 2.15 -17.82
C ILE A 59 -6.37 3.64 -18.02
N VAL A 60 -5.30 4.39 -18.28
CA VAL A 60 -5.38 5.78 -18.72
C VAL A 60 -4.95 5.85 -20.18
N LYS A 61 -5.85 6.37 -21.01
CA LYS A 61 -5.60 6.64 -22.43
C LYS A 61 -5.12 8.07 -22.58
N TRP A 62 -3.92 8.23 -23.13
CA TRP A 62 -3.31 9.52 -23.38
C TRP A 62 -3.40 9.82 -24.87
N TYR A 63 -4.10 10.90 -25.21
CA TYR A 63 -4.01 11.46 -26.54
C TYR A 63 -2.66 12.16 -26.68
N VAL A 64 -1.89 11.71 -27.66
CA VAL A 64 -0.56 12.18 -27.98
C VAL A 64 -0.65 13.03 -29.22
N GLU A 65 -0.15 14.25 -29.13
CA GLU A 65 0.04 15.14 -30.25
C GLU A 65 1.53 15.43 -30.37
N VAL A 66 2.10 15.17 -31.54
CA VAL A 66 3.50 15.44 -31.86
C VAL A 66 3.54 16.65 -32.76
N PHE A 67 4.25 17.69 -32.31
CA PHE A 67 4.48 18.93 -33.04
C PHE A 67 5.95 19.00 -33.46
N ASP A 68 6.21 19.64 -34.59
CA ASP A 68 7.57 19.99 -35.01
C ASP A 68 8.03 21.34 -34.41
N GLU A 69 9.19 21.82 -34.84
CA GLU A 69 9.77 23.10 -34.43
C GLU A 69 8.97 24.34 -34.86
N HIS A 70 7.97 24.18 -35.72
CA HIS A 70 7.11 25.25 -36.24
C HIS A 70 5.71 25.23 -35.61
N ASP A 71 5.52 24.49 -34.51
CA ASP A 71 4.23 24.26 -33.85
C ASP A 71 3.18 23.60 -34.77
N GLU A 72 3.60 22.92 -35.83
CA GLU A 72 2.70 22.22 -36.75
C GLU A 72 2.51 20.76 -36.32
N LEU A 73 1.25 20.31 -36.32
CA LEU A 73 0.90 18.95 -35.90
C LEU A 73 1.41 17.91 -36.91
N SER A 74 2.36 17.10 -36.49
CA SER A 74 3.06 16.11 -37.30
C SER A 74 2.49 14.70 -37.17
N ALA A 75 2.11 14.29 -35.97
CA ALA A 75 1.50 13.00 -35.72
C ALA A 75 0.55 13.02 -34.53
N ILE A 76 -0.38 12.08 -34.52
CA ILE A 76 -1.24 11.81 -33.38
C ILE A 76 -1.18 10.33 -33.02
N ALA A 77 -1.39 10.01 -31.76
CA ALA A 77 -1.57 8.63 -31.30
C ALA A 77 -2.38 8.59 -30.00
N THR A 78 -2.79 7.39 -29.60
CA THR A 78 -3.32 7.13 -28.26
C THR A 78 -2.38 6.16 -27.53
N VAL A 79 -1.74 6.60 -26.45
CA VAL A 79 -0.92 5.73 -25.60
C VAL A 79 -1.75 5.21 -24.44
N LEU A 80 -1.74 3.89 -24.25
CA LEU A 80 -2.44 3.22 -23.15
C LEU A 80 -1.46 2.91 -22.02
N THR A 81 -1.81 3.35 -20.81
CA THR A 81 -0.99 3.10 -19.62
C THR A 81 -1.81 2.39 -18.55
N LEU A 82 -1.20 1.39 -17.90
CA LEU A 82 -1.73 0.82 -16.67
C LEU A 82 -1.26 1.70 -15.51
N VAL A 83 -2.20 2.30 -14.79
CA VAL A 83 -1.92 3.26 -13.71
C VAL A 83 -2.49 2.71 -12.41
N GLN A 84 -1.64 2.58 -11.39
CA GLN A 84 -2.06 2.18 -10.05
C GLN A 84 -2.99 3.24 -9.44
N LYS A 85 -4.13 2.82 -8.91
CA LYS A 85 -5.05 3.67 -8.16
C LYS A 85 -4.36 4.15 -6.88
N LYS A 86 -4.66 5.39 -6.49
CA LYS A 86 -4.21 5.94 -5.21
C LYS A 86 -4.78 5.09 -4.06
N SER A 87 -3.89 4.56 -3.22
CA SER A 87 -4.32 3.82 -2.03
C SER A 87 -5.00 4.76 -1.03
N PRO A 88 -6.15 4.36 -0.43
CA PRO A 88 -6.79 5.15 0.63
C PRO A 88 -6.00 5.10 1.94
N PHE A 89 -5.11 4.11 2.11
CA PHE A 89 -4.32 3.94 3.32
C PHE A 89 -3.01 4.72 3.20
N LYS A 90 -2.62 5.48 4.22
CA LYS A 90 -1.33 6.17 4.27
C LYS A 90 -0.19 5.14 4.35
N GLU A 91 0.90 5.40 3.63
CA GLU A 91 2.12 4.60 3.75
C GLU A 91 2.69 4.73 5.16
N LEU A 92 3.15 3.62 5.72
CA LEU A 92 3.80 3.64 7.02
C LEU A 92 5.22 4.17 6.89
N SER A 93 5.55 5.10 7.77
CA SER A 93 6.90 5.59 8.03
C SER A 93 7.03 5.92 9.51
N ARG A 94 8.25 5.96 10.04
CA ARG A 94 8.49 6.37 11.43
C ARG A 94 7.90 7.74 11.72
N ALA A 95 8.05 8.69 10.79
CA ALA A 95 7.49 10.03 10.92
C ALA A 95 5.96 10.02 10.96
N TYR A 96 5.31 9.26 10.07
CA TYR A 96 3.85 9.13 10.06
C TYR A 96 3.33 8.54 11.37
N ILE A 97 3.91 7.41 11.82
CA ILE A 97 3.53 6.77 13.08
C ILE A 97 3.71 7.74 14.25
N ALA A 98 4.90 8.34 14.40
CA ALA A 98 5.18 9.30 15.46
C ALA A 98 4.19 10.48 15.46
N SER A 99 3.84 11.01 14.28
CA SER A 99 2.88 12.12 14.16
C SER A 99 1.46 11.74 14.59
N ALA A 100 1.04 10.50 14.35
CA ALA A 100 -0.26 10.00 14.81
C ALA A 100 -0.24 9.76 16.33
N LEU A 101 0.82 9.15 16.86
CA LEU A 101 0.99 8.88 18.30
C LEU A 101 1.05 10.16 19.14
N ALA A 102 1.57 11.26 18.59
CA ALA A 102 1.59 12.57 19.25
C ALA A 102 0.19 13.12 19.54
N LYS A 103 -0.83 12.72 18.78
CA LYS A 103 -2.23 13.12 19.00
C LYS A 103 -2.94 12.27 20.07
N LEU A 104 -2.36 11.13 20.44
CA LEU A 104 -2.99 10.12 21.30
C LEU A 104 -2.74 10.39 22.79
N ARG A 105 -3.82 10.47 23.56
CA ARG A 105 -3.84 10.64 25.04
C ARG A 105 -4.48 9.43 25.72
N GLU A 106 -4.22 9.24 27.02
CA GLU A 106 -4.79 8.12 27.81
C GLU A 106 -6.32 8.10 27.81
N ASP A 107 -6.95 9.27 27.78
CA ASP A 107 -8.40 9.45 27.78
C ASP A 107 -9.04 9.39 26.38
N THR A 108 -8.25 9.15 25.33
CA THR A 108 -8.76 9.09 23.95
C THR A 108 -9.70 7.89 23.83
N ARG A 109 -10.96 8.17 23.50
CA ARG A 109 -11.97 7.12 23.29
C ARG A 109 -11.93 6.64 21.84
N PRO A 110 -12.01 5.33 21.58
CA PRO A 110 -12.15 4.84 20.23
C PRO A 110 -13.55 5.16 19.69
N GLU A 111 -13.64 5.46 18.40
CA GLU A 111 -14.88 5.61 17.63
C GLU A 111 -15.66 4.29 17.53
N TRP A 112 -14.96 3.15 17.57
CA TRP A 112 -15.57 1.82 17.63
C TRP A 112 -14.70 0.81 18.39
N GLY A 113 -15.29 -0.26 18.91
CA GLY A 113 -14.57 -1.31 19.64
C GLY A 113 -14.29 -0.95 21.11
N MET A 114 -13.45 -1.74 21.78
CA MET A 114 -13.25 -1.67 23.23
C MET A 114 -11.81 -1.39 23.67
N MET A 115 -10.84 -1.36 22.75
CA MET A 115 -9.44 -1.11 23.08
C MET A 115 -9.27 0.27 23.69
N THR A 116 -8.49 0.36 24.77
CA THR A 116 -7.95 1.66 25.22
C THR A 116 -6.78 2.06 24.31
N PRO A 117 -6.31 3.32 24.37
CA PRO A 117 -5.13 3.77 23.63
C PRO A 117 -3.94 2.83 23.80
N GLN A 118 -3.63 2.43 25.04
CA GLN A 118 -2.51 1.53 25.33
C GLN A 118 -2.70 0.15 24.69
N HIS A 119 -3.88 -0.46 24.82
CA HIS A 119 -4.15 -1.78 24.22
C HIS A 119 -4.02 -1.74 22.69
N MET A 120 -4.40 -0.64 22.04
CA MET A 120 -4.25 -0.49 20.59
C MET A 120 -2.77 -0.48 20.18
N LEU A 121 -1.90 0.23 20.93
CA LEU A 121 -0.47 0.27 20.64
C LEU A 121 0.19 -1.09 20.86
N GLU A 122 -0.11 -1.74 21.98
CA GLU A 122 0.40 -3.08 22.30
C GLU A 122 -0.07 -4.14 21.30
N HIS A 123 -1.31 -4.01 20.82
CA HIS A 123 -1.85 -4.86 19.75
C HIS A 123 -1.09 -4.68 18.43
N LEU A 124 -0.79 -3.44 18.03
CA LEU A 124 0.01 -3.17 16.83
C LEU A 124 1.45 -3.65 16.98
N GLU A 125 2.06 -3.43 18.14
CA GLU A 125 3.41 -3.91 18.47
C GLU A 125 3.47 -5.43 18.40
N TRP A 126 2.48 -6.12 18.98
CA TRP A 126 2.36 -7.57 18.93
C TRP A 126 2.36 -8.10 17.49
N THR A 127 1.66 -7.42 16.56
CA THR A 127 1.70 -7.80 15.14
C THR A 127 3.06 -7.58 14.47
N LEU A 128 3.81 -6.54 14.87
CA LEU A 128 5.16 -6.31 14.36
C LEU A 128 6.15 -7.39 14.86
N LYS A 129 6.07 -7.76 16.14
CA LYS A 129 6.87 -8.84 16.72
C LYS A 129 6.53 -10.22 16.14
N MET A 130 5.28 -10.42 15.73
CA MET A 130 4.90 -11.60 14.94
C MET A 130 5.61 -11.61 13.58
N ALA A 131 5.70 -10.46 12.91
CA ALA A 131 6.31 -10.33 11.60
C ALA A 131 7.83 -10.62 11.60
N THR A 132 8.53 -10.30 12.69
CA THR A 132 9.96 -10.59 12.90
C THR A 132 10.22 -11.99 13.45
N GLY A 133 9.17 -12.72 13.86
CA GLY A 133 9.27 -14.05 14.46
C GLY A 133 9.65 -14.06 15.94
N GLU A 134 9.76 -12.88 16.58
CA GLU A 134 9.91 -12.75 18.03
C GLU A 134 8.72 -13.39 18.77
N ILE A 135 7.53 -13.30 18.18
CA ILE A 135 6.34 -14.01 18.63
C ILE A 135 6.03 -15.14 17.64
N ALA A 136 6.25 -16.37 18.09
CA ALA A 136 6.00 -17.55 17.28
C ALA A 136 4.50 -17.84 17.10
N VAL A 137 4.03 -17.81 15.87
CA VAL A 137 2.70 -18.32 15.50
C VAL A 137 2.77 -19.84 15.32
N LYS A 138 2.15 -20.56 16.25
CA LYS A 138 2.15 -22.04 16.25
C LYS A 138 1.11 -22.60 15.28
N GLU A 139 -0.08 -22.01 15.25
CA GLU A 139 -1.23 -22.50 14.48
C GLU A 139 -1.67 -21.48 13.42
N ILE A 140 -1.95 -21.97 12.22
CA ILE A 140 -2.60 -21.21 11.16
C ILE A 140 -4.07 -21.62 11.18
N VAL A 141 -4.94 -20.66 11.49
CA VAL A 141 -6.39 -20.89 11.68
C VAL A 141 -7.11 -20.96 10.34
N THR A 142 -6.59 -20.29 9.32
CA THR A 142 -7.17 -20.31 7.97
C THR A 142 -6.84 -21.63 7.26
N PRO A 143 -7.86 -22.39 6.78
CA PRO A 143 -7.63 -23.59 5.98
C PRO A 143 -6.77 -23.33 4.75
N GLU A 144 -5.90 -24.27 4.39
CA GLU A 144 -4.94 -24.13 3.30
C GLU A 144 -5.59 -23.70 1.97
N ALA A 145 -6.75 -24.29 1.65
CA ALA A 145 -7.54 -23.97 0.46
C ALA A 145 -8.06 -22.51 0.40
N HIS A 146 -7.98 -21.75 1.50
CA HIS A 146 -8.40 -20.35 1.58
C HIS A 146 -7.23 -19.38 1.75
N LEU A 147 -6.00 -19.86 1.97
CA LEU A 147 -4.83 -19.00 2.23
C LEU A 147 -4.53 -18.05 1.07
N GLU A 148 -4.61 -18.53 -0.17
CA GLU A 148 -4.37 -17.70 -1.34
C GLU A 148 -5.34 -16.52 -1.39
N LYS A 149 -6.65 -16.80 -1.30
CA LYS A 149 -7.70 -15.76 -1.27
C LYS A 149 -7.53 -14.79 -0.11
N MET A 150 -7.11 -15.28 1.07
CA MET A 150 -6.82 -14.41 2.21
C MET A 150 -5.62 -13.51 1.93
N GLN A 151 -4.53 -14.02 1.36
CA GLN A 151 -3.38 -13.19 1.01
C GLN A 151 -3.71 -12.19 -0.11
N GLU A 152 -4.51 -12.56 -1.10
CA GLU A 152 -5.01 -11.63 -2.14
C GLU A 152 -5.80 -10.47 -1.55
N SER A 153 -6.52 -10.69 -0.44
CA SER A 153 -7.27 -9.63 0.25
C SER A 153 -6.37 -8.48 0.76
N LEU A 154 -5.06 -8.71 0.92
CA LEU A 154 -4.10 -7.68 1.30
C LEU A 154 -3.81 -6.69 0.17
N TYR A 155 -4.02 -7.08 -1.09
CA TYR A 155 -3.73 -6.24 -2.26
C TYR A 155 -4.86 -5.28 -2.60
N ASN A 156 -6.12 -5.63 -2.31
CA ASN A 156 -7.26 -4.76 -2.58
C ASN A 156 -7.27 -3.53 -1.66
N TYR A 157 -8.11 -2.54 -1.95
CA TYR A 157 -8.28 -1.35 -1.10
C TYR A 157 -9.49 -1.41 -0.16
N ASN A 158 -10.01 -2.62 0.09
CA ASN A 158 -11.09 -2.79 1.06
C ASN A 158 -10.54 -2.61 2.47
N PRO A 159 -11.23 -1.85 3.33
CA PRO A 159 -10.85 -1.68 4.72
C PRO A 159 -11.02 -2.98 5.49
N ILE A 160 -10.25 -3.13 6.57
CA ILE A 160 -10.47 -4.22 7.53
C ILE A 160 -11.86 -4.00 8.17
N PRO A 161 -12.72 -5.04 8.26
CA PRO A 161 -14.03 -4.90 8.88
C PRO A 161 -13.94 -4.41 10.33
N ARG A 162 -14.84 -3.51 10.70
CA ARG A 162 -15.01 -3.09 12.10
C ARG A 162 -15.46 -4.30 12.94
N ALA A 163 -15.03 -4.35 14.19
CA ALA A 163 -15.31 -5.44 15.14
C ALA A 163 -14.81 -6.83 14.69
N TYR A 164 -13.80 -6.89 13.81
CA TYR A 164 -13.10 -8.13 13.53
C TYR A 164 -12.43 -8.66 14.82
N GLN A 165 -12.77 -9.89 15.22
CA GLN A 165 -12.15 -10.55 16.36
C GLN A 165 -11.01 -11.43 15.88
N HIS A 166 -9.78 -11.04 16.22
CA HIS A 166 -8.61 -11.83 15.86
C HIS A 166 -8.62 -13.18 16.61
N PRO A 167 -8.43 -14.33 15.93
CA PRO A 167 -8.58 -15.65 16.56
C PRO A 167 -7.66 -15.93 17.75
N LEU A 168 -6.48 -15.28 17.79
CA LEU A 168 -5.50 -15.45 18.87
C LEU A 168 -5.75 -14.57 20.10
N LEU A 169 -6.75 -13.68 20.09
CA LEU A 169 -7.04 -12.77 21.20
C LEU A 169 -8.26 -13.26 22.01
N LYS A 170 -8.34 -12.84 23.27
CA LYS A 170 -9.44 -13.10 24.19
C LYS A 170 -10.76 -12.58 23.59
N LYS A 171 -11.74 -13.46 23.46
CA LYS A 171 -13.06 -13.10 22.92
C LYS A 171 -13.81 -12.20 23.91
N GLY A 172 -14.22 -11.02 23.44
CA GLY A 172 -15.05 -10.07 24.19
C GLY A 172 -14.38 -9.45 25.42
N LYS A 173 -13.05 -9.55 25.53
CA LYS A 173 -12.25 -9.00 26.63
C LYS A 173 -10.98 -8.36 26.08
N LEU A 174 -10.41 -7.46 26.85
CA LEU A 174 -9.08 -6.91 26.58
C LEU A 174 -8.00 -7.92 26.96
N GLU A 175 -6.88 -7.88 26.25
CA GLU A 175 -5.64 -8.51 26.71
C GLU A 175 -5.13 -7.81 27.96
N ASP A 176 -4.27 -8.50 28.71
CA ASP A 176 -3.63 -7.89 29.87
C ASP A 176 -2.56 -6.90 29.37
N PRO A 177 -2.49 -5.66 29.89
CA PRO A 177 -1.49 -4.70 29.47
C PRO A 177 -0.08 -5.25 29.63
N VAL A 178 0.75 -5.05 28.61
CA VAL A 178 2.15 -5.49 28.59
C VAL A 178 3.07 -4.42 29.19
N HIS A 179 2.82 -3.15 28.89
CA HIS A 179 3.65 -2.03 29.34
C HIS A 179 3.05 -1.35 30.58
N GLY A 180 3.88 -0.60 31.32
CA GLY A 180 3.45 0.10 32.52
C GLY A 180 2.66 1.38 32.24
N SER A 181 2.80 1.96 31.04
CA SER A 181 2.15 3.22 30.67
C SER A 181 1.90 3.35 29.17
N LEU A 182 1.05 4.33 28.79
CA LEU A 182 0.84 4.69 27.39
C LEU A 182 2.13 5.18 26.70
N ASP A 183 2.97 5.93 27.42
CA ASP A 183 4.21 6.47 26.84
C ASP A 183 5.25 5.37 26.61
N GLU A 184 5.35 4.38 27.52
CA GLU A 184 6.15 3.17 27.28
C GLU A 184 5.63 2.41 26.05
N ALA A 185 4.31 2.23 25.92
CA ALA A 185 3.71 1.55 24.77
C ALA A 185 3.95 2.30 23.44
N LYS A 186 3.94 3.64 23.45
CA LYS A 186 4.30 4.45 22.26
C LYS A 186 5.74 4.21 21.83
N GLN A 187 6.68 4.22 22.79
CA GLN A 187 8.09 4.00 22.52
C GLN A 187 8.33 2.58 22.01
N ALA A 188 7.75 1.57 22.69
CA ALA A 188 7.85 0.17 22.29
C ALA A 188 7.31 -0.09 20.88
N LEU A 189 6.19 0.55 20.49
CA LEU A 189 5.66 0.43 19.13
C LEU A 189 6.61 1.02 18.08
N LEU A 190 7.23 2.17 18.35
CA LEU A 190 8.20 2.80 17.45
C LEU A 190 9.46 1.94 17.30
N ASP A 191 9.94 1.35 18.39
CA ASP A 191 11.10 0.46 18.40
C ASP A 191 10.81 -0.86 17.68
N ALA A 192 9.63 -1.46 17.91
CA ALA A 192 9.18 -2.64 17.18
C ALA A 192 9.04 -2.37 15.68
N TYR A 193 8.58 -1.18 15.28
CA TYR A 193 8.51 -0.80 13.87
C TYR A 193 9.91 -0.64 13.25
N ALA A 194 10.86 -0.05 13.98
CA ALA A 194 12.25 0.02 13.54
C ALA A 194 12.88 -1.38 13.42
N GLY A 195 12.65 -2.25 14.41
CA GLY A 195 13.10 -3.64 14.40
C GLY A 195 12.51 -4.44 13.23
N PHE A 196 11.23 -4.25 12.91
CA PHE A 196 10.59 -4.83 11.73
C PHE A 196 11.29 -4.42 10.42
N LEU A 197 11.64 -3.15 10.27
CA LEU A 197 12.33 -2.66 9.07
C LEU A 197 13.74 -3.28 8.96
N LEU A 198 14.49 -3.26 10.07
CA LEU A 198 15.85 -3.81 10.14
C LEU A 198 15.87 -5.32 9.86
N PHE A 199 14.97 -6.09 10.50
CA PHE A 199 14.88 -7.54 10.30
C PHE A 199 14.74 -7.92 8.83
N PHE A 200 13.84 -7.26 8.09
CA PHE A 200 13.63 -7.53 6.66
C PHE A 200 14.62 -6.79 5.73
N GLU A 201 15.48 -5.92 6.28
CA GLU A 201 16.66 -5.40 5.57
C GLU A 201 17.79 -6.41 5.62
N GLU A 202 18.07 -6.96 6.80
CA GLU A 202 19.08 -8.01 7.03
C GLU A 202 18.66 -9.35 6.43
N ASN A 203 17.35 -9.64 6.39
CA ASN A 203 16.79 -10.90 5.93
C ASN A 203 15.79 -10.68 4.78
N PRO A 204 16.23 -10.25 3.59
CA PRO A 204 15.34 -9.81 2.50
C PRO A 204 14.45 -10.93 1.93
N LYS A 205 14.81 -12.20 2.16
CA LYS A 205 14.06 -13.38 1.73
C LYS A 205 13.32 -14.08 2.89
N ALA A 206 13.32 -13.48 4.09
CA ALA A 206 12.62 -14.05 5.24
C ALA A 206 11.13 -14.22 4.94
N VAL A 207 10.60 -15.35 5.42
CA VAL A 207 9.18 -15.66 5.41
C VAL A 207 8.81 -16.10 6.82
N THR A 208 7.89 -15.38 7.46
CA THR A 208 7.39 -15.66 8.81
C THR A 208 5.91 -16.04 8.77
N ARG A 209 5.37 -16.55 9.87
CA ARG A 209 3.99 -17.08 9.92
C ARG A 209 3.02 -16.04 10.51
N HIS A 210 1.82 -15.99 9.95
CA HIS A 210 0.67 -15.26 10.48
C HIS A 210 -0.53 -16.20 10.62
N ALA A 211 -1.33 -16.03 11.67
CA ALA A 211 -2.42 -16.96 12.01
C ALA A 211 -3.52 -17.03 10.93
N ILE A 212 -3.77 -15.92 10.23
CA ILE A 212 -4.84 -15.82 9.20
C ILE A 212 -4.28 -15.88 7.77
N PHE A 213 -3.05 -15.41 7.57
CA PHE A 213 -2.50 -15.24 6.22
C PHE A 213 -1.45 -16.30 5.91
N GLY A 214 -1.12 -17.20 6.85
CA GLY A 214 -0.12 -18.24 6.64
C GLY A 214 1.29 -17.67 6.49
N ALA A 215 2.05 -18.17 5.53
CA ALA A 215 3.42 -17.74 5.27
C ALA A 215 3.45 -16.34 4.62
N MET A 216 4.16 -15.40 5.23
CA MET A 216 4.21 -13.99 4.84
C MET A 216 5.65 -13.50 4.68
N ASP A 217 5.92 -12.92 3.52
CA ASP A 217 7.16 -12.20 3.23
C ASP A 217 7.06 -10.71 3.62
N LYS A 218 8.15 -9.95 3.43
CA LYS A 218 8.20 -8.51 3.67
C LYS A 218 7.05 -7.75 3.00
N SER A 219 6.73 -8.11 1.76
CA SER A 219 5.74 -7.39 0.95
C SER A 219 4.33 -7.58 1.51
N LEU A 220 3.96 -8.82 1.83
CA LEU A 220 2.68 -9.15 2.46
C LEU A 220 2.55 -8.50 3.84
N TRP A 221 3.60 -8.52 4.67
CA TRP A 221 3.59 -7.85 5.97
C TRP A 221 3.41 -6.35 5.84
N LYS A 222 4.07 -5.71 4.87
CA LYS A 222 3.87 -4.28 4.60
C LYS A 222 2.45 -3.96 4.18
N LEU A 223 1.81 -4.78 3.34
CA LEU A 223 0.41 -4.59 2.94
C LEU A 223 -0.54 -4.73 4.14
N LEU A 224 -0.34 -5.76 4.96
CA LEU A 224 -1.11 -5.97 6.18
C LEU A 224 -0.94 -4.80 7.16
N HIS A 225 0.29 -4.47 7.55
CA HIS A 225 0.55 -3.41 8.51
C HIS A 225 0.02 -2.07 8.02
N ARG A 226 0.16 -1.74 6.73
CA ARG A 226 -0.43 -0.53 6.15
C ARG A 226 -1.94 -0.46 6.41
N LYS A 227 -2.68 -1.53 6.10
CA LYS A 227 -4.13 -1.57 6.37
C LYS A 227 -4.44 -1.53 7.86
N HIS A 228 -3.69 -2.30 8.65
CA HIS A 228 -3.94 -2.51 10.08
C HIS A 228 -3.71 -1.26 10.91
N PHE A 229 -2.58 -0.56 10.70
CA PHE A 229 -2.28 0.71 11.36
C PHE A 229 -3.29 1.78 10.96
N ASN A 230 -3.63 1.90 9.67
CA ASN A 230 -4.63 2.88 9.24
C ASN A 230 -6.01 2.58 9.86
N HIS A 231 -6.42 1.31 9.96
CA HIS A 231 -7.67 0.91 10.63
C HIS A 231 -7.70 1.38 12.09
N HIS A 232 -6.64 1.12 12.86
CA HIS A 232 -6.59 1.51 14.27
C HIS A 232 -6.36 3.01 14.47
N PHE A 233 -5.64 3.69 13.57
CA PHE A 233 -5.52 5.14 13.64
C PHE A 233 -6.83 5.84 13.29
N GLU A 234 -7.61 5.29 12.36
CA GLU A 234 -8.98 5.75 12.09
C GLU A 234 -9.89 5.48 13.29
N GLN A 235 -9.76 4.31 13.94
CA GLN A 235 -10.52 3.94 15.13
C GLN A 235 -10.35 4.95 16.27
N PHE A 236 -9.20 5.60 16.39
CA PHE A 236 -8.92 6.59 17.43
C PHE A 236 -8.93 8.04 16.92
N GLY A 237 -9.30 8.26 15.65
CA GLY A 237 -9.36 9.60 15.07
C GLY A 237 -7.99 10.31 14.97
N ILE A 238 -6.89 9.57 14.81
CA ILE A 238 -5.51 10.10 14.83
C ILE A 238 -4.79 10.10 13.46
N LEU A 239 -5.48 9.77 12.37
CA LEU A 239 -4.96 9.84 10.99
C LEU A 239 -4.46 11.24 10.58
#